data_AF-A0A3D5ELE8-F1
#
_entry.id   AF-A0A3D5ELE8-F1
#
_cell.length_a   1.000
_cell.length_b   1.000
_cell.length_c   1.000
_cell.angle_alpha   90.00
_cell.angle_beta   90.00
_cell.angle_gamma   90.00
#
_symmetry.space_group_name_H-M   'P 1'
#
loop_
_entity.id
_entity.type
_entity.pdbx_description
1 polymer ?
#
loop_
_entity_poly.entity_id
_entity_poly.type
_entity_poly.pdbx_seq_one_letter_code
_entity_poly.pdbx_strand_id
1 'polypeptide(L)'
;MKNTFEYGLYIADLAAYNNGILHGVWVNAEEDINDMMTQIFAMLAQSPICGAEEWAIHDYDGFDGIHLSEYEDLNKISEYVCFLNEYPDIGAMLLNYYDNDLNEAERAGTERYHGCYETIGDYARDIMEECHGIPAFIEYYIDYDKLGRDMELNGEIFTLEADHKLYVFSGC
;
A
#
# COMPACT_ATOMS: atom_id res chain seq x y z
N MET A 1 14.65 -18.75 7.41
CA MET A 1 15.33 -18.15 6.25
C MET A 1 15.01 -16.67 6.26
N LYS A 2 15.95 -15.75 6.00
CA LYS A 2 15.65 -14.31 5.98
C LYS A 2 15.29 -13.90 4.55
N ASN A 3 14.27 -13.05 4.41
CA ASN A 3 13.97 -12.39 3.14
C ASN A 3 15.15 -11.49 2.72
N THR A 4 15.36 -11.37 1.40
CA THR A 4 16.34 -10.46 0.78
C THR A 4 15.74 -9.64 -0.36
N PHE A 5 14.45 -9.79 -0.63
CA PHE A 5 13.72 -9.06 -1.68
C PHE A 5 13.08 -7.81 -1.10
N GLU A 6 12.89 -6.80 -1.94
CA GLU A 6 12.11 -5.61 -1.57
C GLU A 6 10.67 -6.02 -1.28
N TYR A 7 10.02 -6.73 -2.21
CA TYR A 7 8.71 -7.36 -2.01
C TYR A 7 8.87 -8.88 -1.97
N GLY A 8 8.80 -9.46 -0.77
CA GLY A 8 9.01 -10.88 -0.54
C GLY A 8 7.73 -11.60 -0.13
N LEU A 9 7.50 -12.78 -0.69
CA LEU A 9 6.45 -13.71 -0.24
C LEU A 9 7.08 -14.98 0.31
N TYR A 10 6.75 -15.36 1.54
CA TYR A 10 7.11 -16.67 2.07
C TYR A 10 6.00 -17.67 1.76
N ILE A 11 6.28 -18.55 0.81
CA ILE A 11 5.38 -19.60 0.36
C ILE A 11 5.66 -20.89 1.12
N ALA A 12 4.66 -21.42 1.81
CA ALA A 12 4.75 -22.68 2.54
C ALA A 12 4.08 -23.83 1.78
N ASP A 13 4.66 -25.02 1.89
CA ASP A 13 4.03 -26.27 1.49
C ASP A 13 3.02 -26.70 2.56
N LEU A 14 1.74 -26.76 2.18
CA LEU A 14 0.66 -27.08 3.11
C LEU A 14 0.69 -28.54 3.57
N ALA A 15 1.15 -29.47 2.75
CA ALA A 15 1.26 -30.87 3.14
C ALA A 15 2.34 -31.05 4.23
N ALA A 16 3.50 -30.41 4.06
CA ALA A 16 4.56 -30.39 5.07
C ALA A 16 4.12 -29.69 6.35
N TYR A 17 3.49 -28.51 6.23
CA TYR A 17 3.01 -27.73 7.36
C TYR A 17 1.98 -28.51 8.20
N ASN A 18 1.01 -29.16 7.56
CA ASN A 18 0.02 -30.01 8.23
C ASN A 18 0.63 -31.21 8.96
N ASN A 19 1.87 -31.59 8.62
CA ASN A 19 2.64 -32.63 9.31
C ASN A 19 3.67 -32.07 10.31
N GLY A 20 3.59 -30.77 10.63
CA GLY A 20 4.49 -30.11 11.57
C GLY A 20 5.92 -29.93 11.05
N ILE A 21 6.11 -29.98 9.73
CA ILE A 21 7.41 -29.80 9.07
C ILE A 21 7.44 -28.42 8.42
N LEU A 22 8.43 -27.61 8.77
CA LEU A 22 8.68 -26.33 8.11
C LEU A 22 9.35 -26.58 6.75
N HIS A 23 8.60 -26.39 5.68
CA HIS A 23 9.09 -26.45 4.30
C HIS A 23 8.44 -25.32 3.50
N GLY A 24 9.26 -24.51 2.84
CA GLY A 24 8.81 -23.31 2.15
C GLY A 24 9.97 -22.53 1.53
N VAL A 25 9.64 -21.49 0.78
CA VAL A 25 10.60 -20.68 0.03
C VAL A 25 10.18 -19.21 0.02
N TRP A 26 11.16 -18.30 0.07
CA TRP A 26 10.92 -16.88 -0.21
C TRP A 26 10.93 -16.68 -1.73
N VAL A 27 9.88 -16.07 -2.26
CA VAL A 27 9.70 -15.72 -3.67
C VAL A 27 9.74 -14.20 -3.81
N ASN A 28 10.40 -13.71 -4.87
CA ASN A 28 10.42 -12.30 -5.21
C ASN A 28 9.12 -11.92 -5.93
N ALA A 29 8.31 -11.04 -5.33
CA ALA A 29 7.04 -10.61 -5.89
C ALA A 29 7.18 -9.64 -7.09
N GLU A 30 8.39 -9.17 -7.37
CA GLU A 30 8.69 -8.35 -8.55
C GLU A 30 8.90 -9.17 -9.83
N GLU A 31 9.11 -10.49 -9.69
CA GLU A 31 9.26 -11.38 -10.84
C GLU A 31 7.92 -11.60 -11.56
N ASP A 32 7.98 -12.03 -12.82
CA ASP A 32 6.75 -12.41 -13.51
C ASP A 32 6.13 -13.67 -12.89
N ILE A 33 4.83 -13.82 -13.09
CA ILE A 33 4.04 -14.87 -12.46
C ILE A 33 4.56 -16.28 -12.80
N ASN A 34 5.08 -16.49 -14.01
CA ASN A 34 5.60 -17.82 -14.37
C ASN A 34 6.88 -18.14 -13.61
N ASP A 35 7.74 -17.14 -13.40
CA ASP A 35 8.97 -17.28 -12.62
C ASP A 35 8.64 -17.53 -11.13
N MET A 36 7.72 -16.75 -10.55
CA MET A 36 7.21 -16.99 -9.19
C MET A 36 6.66 -18.42 -9.05
N MET A 37 5.78 -18.84 -9.96
CA MET A 37 5.19 -20.18 -9.96
C MET A 37 6.24 -21.28 -10.15
N THR A 38 7.27 -21.04 -10.96
CA THR A 38 8.38 -21.97 -11.13
C THR A 38 9.12 -22.21 -9.81
N GLN A 39 9.37 -21.15 -9.03
CA GLN A 39 9.97 -21.27 -7.69
C GLN A 39 9.08 -22.06 -6.72
N ILE A 40 7.78 -21.78 -6.72
CA ILE A 40 6.80 -22.47 -5.86
C ILE A 40 6.75 -23.98 -6.21
N PHE A 41 6.65 -24.32 -7.49
CA PHE A 41 6.62 -25.73 -7.90
C PHE A 41 7.94 -26.45 -7.65
N ALA A 42 9.07 -25.76 -7.80
CA ALA A 42 10.37 -26.32 -7.44
C ALA A 42 10.47 -26.62 -5.93
N MET A 43 9.87 -25.77 -5.08
CA MET A 43 9.77 -25.99 -3.65
C MET A 43 8.86 -27.19 -3.32
N LEU A 44 7.67 -27.28 -3.93
CA LEU A 44 6.74 -28.40 -3.74
C LEU A 44 7.32 -29.75 -4.22
N ALA A 45 8.05 -29.77 -5.35
CA ALA A 45 8.72 -30.97 -5.85
C ALA A 45 9.81 -31.50 -4.89
N GLN A 46 10.32 -30.65 -3.99
CA GLN A 46 11.28 -30.99 -2.95
C GLN A 46 10.62 -31.26 -1.59
N SER A 47 9.29 -31.35 -1.56
CA SER A 47 8.54 -31.59 -0.32
C SER A 47 9.01 -32.88 0.38
N PRO A 48 9.11 -32.87 1.72
CA PRO A 48 9.29 -34.08 2.50
C PRO A 48 8.04 -34.98 2.53
N ILE A 49 6.88 -34.49 2.05
CA ILE A 49 5.62 -35.22 1.99
C ILE A 49 5.33 -35.63 0.53
N CYS A 50 5.06 -36.92 0.32
CA CYS A 50 4.73 -37.45 -1.00
C CYS A 50 3.40 -36.85 -1.51
N GLY A 51 3.41 -36.31 -2.73
CA GLY A 51 2.22 -35.74 -3.37
C GLY A 51 1.82 -34.35 -2.87
N ALA A 52 2.77 -33.55 -2.38
CA ALA A 52 2.52 -32.15 -2.05
C ALA A 52 2.21 -31.33 -3.32
N GLU A 53 1.05 -30.69 -3.35
CA GLU A 53 0.57 -29.88 -4.47
C GLU A 53 0.06 -28.50 -4.03
N GLU A 54 -0.30 -28.35 -2.75
CA GLU A 54 -0.93 -27.15 -2.21
C GLU A 54 0.09 -26.26 -1.49
N TRP A 55 -0.06 -24.95 -1.67
CA TRP A 55 0.77 -23.93 -1.06
C TRP A 55 -0.08 -22.78 -0.53
N ALA A 56 0.50 -21.99 0.39
CA ALA A 56 -0.10 -20.76 0.90
C ALA A 56 0.98 -19.73 1.23
N ILE A 57 0.60 -18.45 1.21
CA ILE A 57 1.43 -17.34 1.68
C ILE A 57 1.35 -17.34 3.21
N HIS A 58 2.45 -17.70 3.89
CA HIS A 58 2.50 -17.75 5.34
C HIS A 58 3.15 -16.51 5.97
N ASP A 59 3.92 -15.76 5.18
CA ASP A 59 4.55 -14.51 5.60
C ASP A 59 4.83 -13.65 4.36
N TYR A 60 5.02 -12.35 4.56
CA TYR A 60 5.40 -11.41 3.49
C TYR A 60 6.12 -10.21 4.08
N ASP A 61 6.89 -9.53 3.23
CA ASP A 61 7.74 -8.41 3.62
C ASP A 61 7.79 -7.36 2.49
N GLY A 62 7.90 -6.09 2.87
CA GLY A 62 7.92 -4.95 1.94
C GLY A 62 6.57 -4.38 1.49
N PHE A 63 5.45 -4.83 2.05
CA PHE A 63 4.11 -4.36 1.65
C PHE A 63 3.52 -3.28 2.57
N ASP A 64 4.29 -2.77 3.55
CA ASP A 64 3.99 -1.60 4.39
C ASP A 64 2.51 -1.34 4.74
N GLY A 65 1.95 -2.21 5.58
CA GLY A 65 0.59 -2.06 6.12
C GLY A 65 -0.51 -2.68 5.25
N ILE A 66 -0.20 -3.10 4.03
CA ILE A 66 -1.11 -3.92 3.21
C ILE A 66 -1.24 -5.31 3.84
N HIS A 67 -2.49 -5.80 3.92
CA HIS A 67 -2.78 -7.14 4.39
C HIS A 67 -3.00 -8.11 3.24
N LEU A 68 -2.08 -9.05 3.04
CA LEU A 68 -2.25 -10.13 2.07
C LEU A 68 -2.92 -11.35 2.72
N SER A 69 -3.88 -11.94 2.00
CA SER A 69 -4.49 -13.24 2.36
C SER A 69 -3.51 -14.39 2.19
N GLU A 70 -3.67 -15.48 2.95
CA GLU A 70 -2.92 -16.73 2.77
C GLU A 70 -3.09 -17.32 1.36
N TYR A 71 -4.20 -16.98 0.70
CA TYR A 71 -4.56 -17.44 -0.65
C TYR A 71 -4.73 -16.28 -1.63
N GLU A 72 -4.01 -15.18 -1.41
CA GLU A 72 -4.07 -14.02 -2.31
C GLU A 72 -3.63 -14.40 -3.74
N ASP A 73 -4.28 -13.81 -4.73
CA ASP A 73 -3.97 -14.07 -6.15
C ASP A 73 -2.62 -13.43 -6.54
N LEU A 74 -1.71 -14.21 -7.11
CA LEU A 74 -0.39 -13.71 -7.53
C LEU A 74 -0.46 -12.60 -8.58
N ASN A 75 -1.50 -12.57 -9.44
CA ASN A 75 -1.72 -11.45 -10.36
C ASN A 75 -2.01 -10.17 -9.57
N LYS A 76 -2.89 -10.24 -8.56
CA LYS A 76 -3.17 -9.08 -7.71
C LYS A 76 -1.94 -8.60 -6.96
N ILE A 77 -1.13 -9.52 -6.43
CA ILE A 77 0.12 -9.14 -5.77
C ILE A 77 1.06 -8.45 -6.76
N SER A 78 1.18 -8.95 -7.99
CA SER A 78 1.98 -8.31 -9.04
C SER A 78 1.45 -6.91 -9.39
N GLU A 79 0.12 -6.72 -9.42
CA GLU A 79 -0.52 -5.42 -9.59
C GLU A 79 -0.22 -4.47 -8.41
N TYR A 80 -0.27 -4.97 -7.16
CA TYR A 80 0.11 -4.20 -5.99
C TYR A 80 1.58 -3.76 -6.05
N VAL A 81 2.50 -4.68 -6.38
CA VAL A 81 3.93 -4.36 -6.53
C VAL A 81 4.15 -3.31 -7.61
N CYS A 82 3.46 -3.41 -8.76
CA CYS A 82 3.53 -2.38 -9.80
C CYS A 82 3.08 -1.02 -9.26
N PHE A 83 1.96 -0.97 -8.54
CA PHE A 83 1.42 0.27 -7.97
C PHE A 83 2.33 0.87 -6.89
N LEU A 84 2.88 0.03 -6.01
CA LEU A 84 3.83 0.45 -4.98
C LEU A 84 5.09 1.06 -5.59
N ASN A 85 5.60 0.47 -6.68
CA ASN A 85 6.75 0.99 -7.41
C ASN A 85 6.44 2.30 -8.16
N GLU A 86 5.21 2.50 -8.62
CA GLU A 86 4.78 3.75 -9.27
C GLU A 86 4.58 4.88 -8.25
N TYR A 87 4.10 4.55 -7.05
CA TYR A 87 3.78 5.50 -5.98
C TYR A 87 4.52 5.15 -4.67
N PRO A 88 5.86 5.25 -4.61
CA PRO A 88 6.63 4.77 -3.46
C PRO A 88 6.30 5.51 -2.14
N ASP A 89 5.90 6.77 -2.22
CA ASP A 89 5.62 7.59 -1.03
C ASP A 89 4.18 7.41 -0.49
N ILE A 90 3.23 6.95 -1.31
CA ILE A 90 1.79 6.96 -0.96
C ILE A 90 1.05 5.66 -1.26
N GLY A 91 1.61 4.79 -2.10
CA GLY A 91 0.93 3.62 -2.65
C GLY A 91 0.48 2.65 -1.57
N ALA A 92 1.36 2.32 -0.63
CA ALA A 92 1.03 1.39 0.46
C ALA A 92 -0.05 1.97 1.39
N MET A 93 0.05 3.27 1.72
CA MET A 93 -0.96 3.96 2.52
C MET A 93 -2.32 3.99 1.83
N LEU A 94 -2.35 4.27 0.52
CA LEU A 94 -3.58 4.30 -0.26
C LEU A 94 -4.23 2.92 -0.36
N LEU A 95 -3.45 1.87 -0.66
CA LEU A 95 -3.96 0.50 -0.69
C LEU A 95 -4.52 0.10 0.68
N ASN A 96 -3.80 0.37 1.77
CA ASN A 96 -4.29 0.09 3.11
C ASN A 96 -5.56 0.89 3.45
N TYR A 97 -5.64 2.18 3.09
CA TYR A 97 -6.81 3.01 3.35
C TYR A 97 -8.08 2.51 2.64
N TYR A 98 -7.93 1.93 1.44
CA TYR A 98 -9.03 1.40 0.63
C TYR A 98 -9.21 -0.13 0.75
N ASP A 99 -8.73 -0.76 1.84
CA ASP A 99 -8.85 -2.21 2.06
C ASP A 99 -8.35 -3.04 0.85
N ASN A 100 -7.22 -2.62 0.27
CA ASN A 100 -6.58 -3.16 -0.92
C ASN A 100 -7.41 -3.08 -2.23
N ASP A 101 -8.40 -2.19 -2.31
CA ASP A 101 -9.04 -1.85 -3.58
C ASP A 101 -8.10 -1.00 -4.44
N LEU A 102 -7.37 -1.69 -5.33
CA LEU A 102 -6.39 -1.07 -6.22
C LEU A 102 -7.01 0.01 -7.11
N ASN A 103 -8.24 -0.16 -7.59
CA ASN A 103 -8.85 0.82 -8.47
C ASN A 103 -9.12 2.13 -7.71
N GLU A 104 -9.63 2.04 -6.49
CA GLU A 104 -9.89 3.23 -5.67
C GLU A 104 -8.59 3.90 -5.18
N ALA A 105 -7.57 3.10 -4.86
CA ALA A 105 -6.22 3.59 -4.54
C ALA A 105 -5.58 4.34 -5.73
N GLU A 106 -5.65 3.76 -6.94
CA GLU A 106 -5.12 4.38 -8.15
C GLU A 106 -5.85 5.69 -8.48
N ARG A 107 -7.19 5.70 -8.40
CA ARG A 107 -7.99 6.92 -8.58
C ARG A 107 -7.69 7.98 -7.54
N ALA A 108 -7.43 7.58 -6.28
CA ALA A 108 -7.01 8.52 -5.25
C ALA A 108 -5.66 9.17 -5.58
N GLY A 109 -4.66 8.37 -5.94
CA GLY A 109 -3.31 8.84 -6.27
C GLY A 109 -3.24 9.70 -7.53
N THR A 110 -4.08 9.40 -8.55
CA THR A 110 -4.02 10.06 -9.86
C THR A 110 -4.98 11.23 -10.01
N GLU A 111 -6.21 11.10 -9.51
CA GLU A 111 -7.28 12.09 -9.76
C GLU A 111 -7.52 13.02 -8.57
N ARG A 112 -7.13 12.60 -7.35
CA ARG A 112 -7.54 13.26 -6.10
C ARG A 112 -6.38 13.76 -5.26
N TYR A 113 -5.14 13.45 -5.60
CA TYR A 113 -3.98 13.85 -4.82
C TYR A 113 -3.63 15.33 -5.00
N HIS A 114 -3.51 16.06 -3.90
CA HIS A 114 -3.21 17.50 -3.85
C HIS A 114 -1.79 17.84 -3.38
N GLY A 115 -0.98 16.82 -3.08
CA GLY A 115 0.40 17.00 -2.65
C GLY A 115 0.64 16.68 -1.18
N CYS A 116 1.83 17.07 -0.74
CA CYS A 116 2.42 16.74 0.55
C CYS A 116 2.76 18.03 1.30
N TYR A 117 2.29 18.14 2.54
CA TYR A 117 2.35 19.34 3.38
C TYR A 117 2.92 19.00 4.77
N GLU A 118 3.43 19.99 5.51
CA GLU A 118 3.84 19.78 6.91
C GLU A 118 2.60 19.71 7.82
N THR A 119 1.59 20.51 7.53
CA THR A 119 0.33 20.58 8.29
C THR A 119 -0.87 20.74 7.36
N ILE A 120 -2.07 20.44 7.89
CA ILE A 120 -3.33 20.67 7.17
C ILE A 120 -3.59 22.17 6.96
N GLY A 121 -3.04 23.02 7.85
CA GLY A 121 -3.08 24.47 7.71
C GLY A 121 -2.29 24.97 6.51
N ASP A 122 -1.16 24.34 6.17
CA ASP A 122 -0.39 24.70 4.98
C ASP A 122 -1.20 24.43 3.70
N TYR A 123 -1.84 23.26 3.61
CA TYR A 123 -2.76 22.95 2.50
C TYR A 123 -3.92 23.96 2.43
N ALA A 124 -4.57 24.23 3.57
CA ALA A 124 -5.69 25.15 3.64
C ALA A 124 -5.31 26.58 3.24
N ARG A 125 -4.06 26.98 3.50
CA ARG A 125 -3.53 28.26 3.03
C ARG A 125 -3.34 28.26 1.52
N ASP A 126 -2.65 27.26 0.99
CA ASP A 126 -2.33 27.17 -0.44
C ASP A 126 -3.60 27.17 -1.29
N ILE A 127 -4.59 26.34 -0.93
CA ILE A 127 -5.85 26.28 -1.68
C ILE A 127 -6.66 27.59 -1.60
N MET A 128 -6.62 28.28 -0.45
CA MET A 128 -7.29 29.57 -0.28
C MET A 128 -6.62 30.67 -1.11
N GLU A 129 -5.29 30.71 -1.16
CA GLU A 129 -4.54 31.67 -1.97
C GLU A 129 -4.71 31.41 -3.47
N GLU A 130 -4.82 30.14 -3.88
CA GLU A 130 -5.09 29.75 -5.27
C GLU A 130 -6.52 30.12 -5.70
N CYS A 131 -7.52 29.80 -4.89
CA CYS A 131 -8.93 30.04 -5.22
C CYS A 131 -9.37 31.49 -5.01
N HIS A 132 -8.73 32.20 -4.07
CA HIS A 132 -9.17 33.51 -3.60
C HIS A 132 -8.01 34.49 -3.43
N GLY A 133 -8.20 35.72 -3.89
CA GLY A 133 -7.30 36.82 -3.54
C GLY A 133 -7.54 37.25 -2.10
N ILE A 134 -6.78 36.71 -1.15
CA ILE A 134 -6.87 37.09 0.27
C ILE A 134 -6.35 38.53 0.46
N PRO A 135 -7.16 39.47 0.95
CA PRO A 135 -6.67 40.82 1.24
C PRO A 135 -5.62 40.81 2.37
N ALA A 136 -4.49 41.48 2.16
CA ALA A 136 -3.37 41.52 3.10
C ALA A 136 -3.74 41.96 4.54
N PHE A 137 -4.83 42.70 4.72
CA PHE A 137 -5.26 43.15 6.05
C PHE A 137 -5.97 42.05 6.87
N ILE A 138 -6.40 40.94 6.24
CA ILE A 138 -7.02 39.79 6.94
C ILE A 138 -6.17 38.53 6.95
N GLU A 139 -5.13 38.44 6.10
CA GLU A 139 -4.28 37.25 5.92
C GLU A 139 -3.79 36.67 7.26
N TYR A 140 -3.24 37.50 8.14
CA TYR A 140 -2.72 37.09 9.44
C TYR A 140 -3.79 36.80 10.52
N TYR A 141 -5.07 36.94 10.19
CA TYR A 141 -6.19 36.66 11.10
C TYR A 141 -6.93 35.36 10.76
N ILE A 142 -6.55 34.68 9.69
CA ILE A 142 -7.15 33.41 9.28
C ILE A 142 -6.47 32.27 10.05
N ASP A 143 -7.28 31.41 10.67
CA ASP A 143 -6.84 30.19 11.35
C ASP A 143 -6.92 29.03 10.37
N TYR A 144 -5.84 28.83 9.60
CA TYR A 144 -5.79 27.84 8.53
C TYR A 144 -5.85 26.39 9.05
N ASP A 145 -5.34 26.13 10.25
CA ASP A 145 -5.45 24.80 10.89
C ASP A 145 -6.91 24.41 11.11
N LYS A 146 -7.73 25.34 11.61
CA LYS A 146 -9.17 25.10 11.75
C LYS A 146 -9.87 24.97 10.41
N LEU A 147 -9.49 25.77 9.43
CA LEU A 147 -10.09 25.70 8.09
C LEU A 147 -9.84 24.33 7.44
N GLY A 148 -8.58 23.87 7.44
CA GLY A 148 -8.22 22.57 6.91
C GLY A 148 -8.91 21.43 7.66
N ARG A 149 -8.99 21.53 9.00
CA ARG A 149 -9.74 20.56 9.82
C ARG A 149 -11.23 20.53 9.45
N ASP A 150 -11.85 21.67 9.20
CA ASP A 150 -13.25 21.72 8.79
C ASP A 150 -13.44 21.06 7.41
N MET A 151 -12.51 21.27 6.46
CA MET A 151 -12.53 20.59 5.15
C MET A 151 -12.50 19.07 5.30
N GLU A 152 -11.62 18.54 6.18
CA GLU A 152 -11.54 17.10 6.43
C GLU A 152 -12.80 16.57 7.13
N LEU A 153 -13.31 17.26 8.15
CA LEU A 153 -14.52 16.86 8.87
C LEU A 153 -15.77 16.87 7.99
N ASN A 154 -15.83 17.76 7.00
CA ASN A 154 -16.92 17.83 6.04
C ASN A 154 -16.79 16.79 4.90
N GLY A 155 -15.67 16.07 4.84
CA GLY A 155 -15.38 15.11 3.77
C GLY A 155 -15.02 15.77 2.44
N GLU A 156 -14.63 17.05 2.43
CA GLU A 156 -14.09 17.70 1.24
C GLU A 156 -12.72 17.13 0.87
N ILE A 157 -11.94 16.77 1.89
CA ILE A 157 -10.64 16.11 1.79
C ILE A 157 -10.54 14.94 2.78
N PHE A 158 -9.57 14.07 2.55
CA PHE A 158 -9.01 13.19 3.57
C PHE A 158 -7.49 13.30 3.56
N THR A 159 -6.87 12.95 4.69
CA THR A 159 -5.42 13.03 4.84
C THR A 159 -4.81 11.72 5.30
N LEU A 160 -3.59 11.45 4.85
CA LEU A 160 -2.77 10.32 5.29
C LEU A 160 -1.44 10.86 5.81
N GLU A 161 -0.95 10.34 6.94
CA GLU A 161 0.31 10.79 7.57
C GLU A 161 1.38 9.71 7.48
N ALA A 162 2.56 10.06 6.94
CA ALA A 162 3.76 9.24 6.97
C ALA A 162 5.00 10.13 7.06
N ASP A 163 6.05 9.67 7.74
CA ASP A 163 7.33 10.38 7.89
C ASP A 163 7.19 11.86 8.31
N HIS A 164 6.24 12.14 9.21
CA HIS A 164 5.92 13.50 9.68
C HIS A 164 5.46 14.46 8.57
N LYS A 165 4.90 13.91 7.49
CA LYS A 165 4.30 14.64 6.37
C LYS A 165 2.84 14.26 6.22
N LEU A 166 2.06 15.21 5.75
CA LEU A 166 0.63 15.08 5.50
C LEU A 166 0.35 15.04 4.00
N TYR A 167 -0.19 13.93 3.52
CA TYR A 167 -0.61 13.74 2.14
C TYR A 167 -2.11 14.04 2.05
N VAL A 168 -2.48 14.97 1.17
CA VAL A 168 -3.85 15.49 1.09
C VAL A 168 -4.53 15.02 -0.19
N PHE A 169 -5.77 14.56 -0.06
CA PHE A 169 -6.57 14.03 -1.16
C PHE A 169 -8.00 14.57 -1.13
N SER A 170 -8.66 14.74 -2.28
CA SER A 170 -10.11 15.01 -2.32
C SER A 170 -10.91 13.86 -1.71
N GLY A 171 -11.99 14.18 -0.99
CA GLY A 171 -12.97 13.21 -0.50
C GLY A 171 -13.75 12.50 -1.61
N CYS A 172 -14.49 11.45 -1.22
CA CYS A 172 -15.33 10.62 -2.08
C CYS A 172 -16.78 11.12 -2.16
#